data_AF-K1U6G9-F1
#
_entry.id   AF-K1U6G9-F1
#
_cell.length_a   1.000
_cell.length_b   1.000
_cell.length_c   1.000
_cell.angle_alpha   90.00
_cell.angle_beta   90.00
_cell.angle_gamma   90.00
#
_symmetry.space_group_name_H-M   'P 1'
#
loop_
_entity.id
_entity.type
_entity.pdbx_description
1 polymer ?
#
loop_
_entity_poly.entity_id
_entity_poly.type
_entity_poly.pdbx_seq_one_letter_code
_entity_poly.pdbx_strand_id
1 'polypeptide(L)'
;HIGEEYEGVISGVTGWGLYVELPNTVEGLIHISTIPGDYYHYNEAACEMVGEATGRCFKLGMPVRIEVEDCDRFMRTINFRLVDQ
;
A
#
# COMPACT_ATOMS: atom_id res chain seq x y z
N HIS A 1 5.05 -7.36 13.49
CA HIS A 1 6.20 -8.24 13.23
C HIS A 1 6.11 -8.74 11.80
N ILE A 2 7.18 -9.29 11.20
CA ILE A 2 7.11 -9.87 9.85
C ILE A 2 6.06 -10.99 9.84
N GLY A 3 5.22 -11.02 8.81
CA GLY A 3 4.10 -11.95 8.63
C GLY A 3 2.83 -11.60 9.42
N GLU A 4 2.85 -10.53 10.23
CA GLU A 4 1.66 -10.08 10.96
C GLU A 4 0.84 -9.11 10.12
N GLU A 5 -0.47 -9.18 10.31
CA GLU A 5 -1.41 -8.28 9.66
C GLU A 5 -1.79 -7.10 10.55
N TYR A 6 -1.98 -5.93 9.94
CA TYR A 6 -2.40 -4.70 10.61
C TYR A 6 -3.41 -3.93 9.76
N GLU A 7 -4.27 -3.19 10.44
CA GLU A 7 -5.02 -2.10 9.81
C GLU A 7 -4.15 -0.85 9.77
N GLY A 8 -4.10 -0.21 8.61
CA GLY A 8 -3.40 1.04 8.37
C GLY A 8 -4.21 1.97 7.49
N VAL A 9 -3.70 3.16 7.27
CA VAL A 9 -4.30 4.18 6.41
C VAL A 9 -3.32 4.55 5.32
N ILE A 10 -3.79 4.67 4.08
CA ILE A 10 -2.95 5.13 2.97
C ILE A 10 -2.52 6.58 3.25
N SER A 11 -1.23 6.78 3.53
CA SER A 11 -0.61 8.08 3.79
C SER A 11 -0.04 8.73 2.52
N GLY A 12 0.12 7.96 1.45
CA GLY A 12 0.61 8.45 0.17
C GLY A 12 0.28 7.52 -0.99
N VAL A 13 0.03 8.11 -2.16
CA VAL A 13 -0.22 7.39 -3.41
C VAL A 13 0.78 7.89 -4.45
N THR A 14 1.43 6.96 -5.13
CA THR A 14 2.44 7.27 -6.15
C THR A 14 2.30 6.32 -7.33
N GLY A 15 2.94 6.61 -8.47
CA GLY A 15 2.89 5.76 -9.66
C GLY A 15 3.47 4.35 -9.53
N TRP A 16 4.17 4.06 -8.43
CA TRP A 16 4.92 2.82 -8.20
C TRP A 16 4.46 2.09 -6.92
N GLY A 17 3.65 2.72 -6.08
CA GLY A 17 3.15 2.07 -4.87
C GLY A 17 2.31 2.98 -3.97
N LEU A 18 1.89 2.40 -2.85
CA LEU A 18 1.06 3.01 -1.82
C LEU A 18 1.84 3.04 -0.51
N TYR A 19 1.96 4.22 0.10
CA TYR A 19 2.47 4.34 1.46
C TYR A 19 1.31 4.15 2.44
N VAL A 20 1.55 3.35 3.47
CA VAL A 20 0.56 3.03 4.50
C VAL A 20 1.16 3.35 5.85
N GLU A 21 0.46 4.17 6.63
CA GLU A 21 0.78 4.50 8.01
C GLU A 21 -0.06 3.63 8.96
N LEU A 22 0.62 3.02 9.93
CA LEU A 22 -0.01 2.25 11.00
C LEU A 22 -0.32 3.15 12.20
N PRO A 23 -1.25 2.76 13.10
CA PRO A 23 -1.61 3.57 14.28
C PRO A 23 -0.45 3.92 15.23
N ASN A 24 0.63 3.16 15.18
CA ASN A 24 1.86 3.40 15.93
C ASN A 24 2.88 4.26 15.17
N THR A 25 2.42 5.00 14.16
CA THR A 25 3.19 5.92 13.30
C THR A 25 4.28 5.26 12.45
N VAL A 26 4.28 3.93 12.35
CA VAL A 26 5.17 3.22 11.44
C VAL A 26 4.61 3.34 10.03
N GLU A 27 5.45 3.74 9.08
CA GLU A 27 5.12 3.79 7.67
C GLU A 27 5.86 2.70 6.89
N GLY A 28 5.18 2.15 5.90
CA GLY A 28 5.75 1.19 4.94
C GLY A 28 5.11 1.30 3.57
N LEU A 29 5.71 0.62 2.59
CA LEU A 29 5.35 0.71 1.18
C LEU A 29 4.73 -0.60 0.70
N ILE A 30 3.56 -0.51 0.07
CA ILE A 30 3.04 -1.57 -0.80
C ILE A 30 3.47 -1.24 -2.23
N HIS A 31 4.34 -2.07 -2.80
CA HIS A 31 4.75 -1.89 -4.19
C HIS A 31 3.62 -2.34 -5.13
N ILE A 32 3.35 -1.58 -6.20
CA ILE A 32 2.23 -1.85 -7.11
C ILE A 32 2.27 -3.25 -7.73
N SER A 33 3.47 -3.79 -7.94
CA SER A 33 3.65 -5.13 -8.51
C SER A 33 3.26 -6.28 -7.57
N THR A 34 3.07 -6.00 -6.28
CA THR A 34 2.66 -7.02 -5.30
C THR A 34 1.15 -7.09 -5.14
N ILE A 35 0.40 -6.14 -5.73
CA ILE A 35 -1.07 -6.14 -5.72
C ILE A 35 -1.54 -7.05 -6.86
N PRO A 36 -2.13 -8.23 -6.56
CA PRO A 36 -2.50 -9.19 -7.58
C PRO A 36 -3.78 -8.78 -8.32
N GLY A 37 -3.92 -9.25 -9.56
CA GLY A 37 -5.20 -9.30 -10.27
C GLY A 37 -5.58 -8.05 -11.06
N ASP A 38 -4.75 -6.98 -11.07
CA ASP A 38 -5.03 -5.80 -11.88
C ASP A 38 -3.79 -5.04 -12.34
N TYR A 39 -3.95 -4.26 -13.41
CA TYR A 39 -3.03 -3.21 -13.82
C TYR A 39 -3.53 -1.88 -13.25
N TYR A 40 -2.73 -1.28 -12.39
CA TYR A 40 -3.10 -0.08 -11.66
C TYR A 40 -2.51 1.18 -12.32
N HIS A 41 -3.37 2.17 -12.54
CA HIS A 41 -3.02 3.48 -13.09
C HIS A 41 -3.06 4.53 -11.99
N TYR A 42 -2.01 5.35 -11.89
CA TYR A 42 -1.96 6.47 -10.98
C TYR A 42 -2.59 7.72 -11.62
N ASN A 43 -3.60 8.27 -10.95
CA ASN A 43 -4.22 9.54 -11.29
C ASN A 43 -3.70 10.61 -10.33
N GLU A 44 -2.71 11.37 -10.80
CA GLU A 44 -2.03 12.40 -10.02
C GLU A 44 -2.98 13.52 -9.56
N ALA A 45 -3.95 13.91 -10.40
CA ALA A 45 -4.88 14.99 -10.08
C ALA A 45 -5.83 14.64 -8.92
N ALA A 46 -6.11 13.36 -8.73
CA ALA A 46 -7.01 12.87 -7.67
C ALA A 46 -6.26 12.14 -6.54
N CYS A 47 -4.92 12.07 -6.59
CA CYS A 47 -4.09 11.32 -5.63
C CYS A 47 -4.64 9.90 -5.38
N GLU A 48 -4.97 9.20 -6.46
CA GLU A 48 -5.58 7.87 -6.42
C GLU A 48 -4.93 6.91 -7.40
N MET A 49 -5.03 5.64 -7.10
CA MET A 49 -4.60 4.55 -7.96
C MET A 49 -5.81 3.69 -8.30
N VAL A 50 -6.07 3.47 -9.59
CA VAL A 50 -7.27 2.79 -10.08
C VAL A 50 -6.87 1.59 -10.92
N GLY A 51 -7.39 0.43 -10.57
CA GLY A 51 -7.25 -0.80 -11.31
C GLY A 51 -8.07 -0.78 -12.61
N GLU A 52 -7.43 -1.11 -13.73
CA GLU A 52 -8.02 -1.06 -15.07
C GLU A 52 -9.14 -2.08 -15.25
N ALA A 53 -8.94 -3.31 -14.78
CA ALA A 53 -9.87 -4.43 -14.97
C ALA A 53 -10.91 -4.54 -13.86
N THR A 54 -10.52 -4.30 -12.61
CA THR A 54 -11.39 -4.48 -11.44
C THR A 54 -12.10 -3.19 -11.03
N GLY A 55 -11.60 -2.02 -11.46
CA GLY A 55 -12.07 -0.73 -10.98
C GLY A 55 -11.74 -0.44 -9.51
N ARG A 56 -10.95 -1.31 -8.85
CA ARG A 56 -10.51 -1.09 -7.47
C ARG A 56 -9.74 0.21 -7.38
N CYS A 57 -10.08 1.01 -6.39
CA CYS A 57 -9.48 2.32 -6.22
C CYS A 57 -8.86 2.45 -4.83
N PHE A 58 -7.60 2.88 -4.79
CA PHE A 58 -6.86 3.21 -3.59
C PHE A 58 -6.63 4.71 -3.56
N LYS A 59 -7.09 5.37 -2.49
CA LYS A 59 -6.98 6.83 -2.33
C LYS A 59 -6.28 7.18 -1.04
N LEU A 60 -5.67 8.36 -1.02
CA LEU A 60 -5.16 8.97 0.21
C LEU A 60 -6.24 9.00 1.31
N GLY A 61 -5.88 8.56 2.51
CA GLY A 61 -6.76 8.52 3.68
C GLY A 61 -7.68 7.29 3.77
N MET A 62 -7.64 6.39 2.79
CA MET A 62 -8.44 5.16 2.82
C MET A 62 -7.83 4.13 3.78
N PRO A 63 -8.65 3.46 4.63
CA PRO A 63 -8.17 2.36 5.45
C PRO A 63 -7.89 1.12 4.59
N VAL A 64 -6.82 0.41 4.91
CA VAL A 64 -6.41 -0.83 4.25
C VAL A 64 -5.88 -1.83 5.27
N ARG A 65 -5.97 -3.13 4.94
CA ARG A 65 -5.29 -4.19 5.68
C ARG A 65 -4.02 -4.58 4.97
N ILE A 66 -2.95 -4.70 5.73
CA ILE A 66 -1.61 -5.04 5.23
C ILE A 66 -1.04 -6.20 6.02
N GLU A 67 -0.10 -6.92 5.40
CA GLU A 67 0.81 -7.85 6.05
C GLU A 67 2.23 -7.27 5.97
N VAL A 68 3.00 -7.38 7.05
CA VAL A 68 4.41 -6.98 7.04
C VAL A 68 5.24 -8.03 6.28
N GLU A 69 5.65 -7.71 5.05
CA GLU A 69 6.38 -8.65 4.19
C GLU A 69 7.85 -8.75 4.58
N ASP A 70 8.53 -7.61 4.73
CA ASP A 70 9.95 -7.57 5.12
C ASP A 70 10.34 -6.18 5.68
N CYS A 71 11.50 -6.10 6.35
CA CYS A 71 12.10 -4.83 6.76
C CYS A 71 13.61 -4.78 6.51
N ASP A 72 14.07 -3.70 5.85
CA ASP A 72 15.49 -3.44 5.66
C ASP A 72 15.95 -2.35 6.63
N ARG A 73 16.82 -2.72 7.56
CA ARG A 73 17.36 -1.82 8.59
C ARG A 73 18.35 -0.80 8.04
N PHE A 74 19.11 -1.16 6.99
CA PHE A 74 20.09 -0.28 6.38
C PHE A 74 19.39 0.79 5.54
N MET A 75 18.40 0.38 4.75
CA MET A 75 17.58 1.29 3.94
C MET A 75 16.51 2.02 4.76
N ARG A 76 16.21 1.54 5.98
CA ARG A 76 15.16 2.05 6.87
C ARG A 76 13.78 2.01 6.20
N THR A 77 13.53 0.94 5.46
CA THR A 77 12.28 0.71 4.73
C THR A 77 11.56 -0.52 5.29
N ILE A 78 10.24 -0.48 5.21
CA ILE A 78 9.37 -1.62 5.53
C ILE A 78 8.51 -1.86 4.31
N ASN A 79 8.51 -3.10 3.84
CA ASN A 79 7.68 -3.52 2.72
C ASN A 79 6.42 -4.19 3.27
N PHE A 80 5.29 -3.79 2.70
CA PHE A 80 3.98 -4.33 3.04
C PHE A 80 3.39 -5.03 1.82
N ARG A 81 2.57 -6.03 2.09
CA ARG A 81 1.68 -6.64 1.10
C ARG A 81 0.25 -6.27 1.43
N LEU A 82 -0.53 -5.94 0.39
CA LEU A 82 -1.97 -5.75 0.56
C LEU A 82 -2.64 -7.08 0.90
N VAL A 83 -3.45 -7.09 1.95
CA VAL A 83 -4.31 -8.24 2.27
C VAL A 83 -5.69 -7.94 1.71
N ASP A 84 -6.02 -8.63 0.62
CA ASP A 84 -7.33 -8.55 -0.02
C ASP A 84 -8.34 -9.41 0.76
N GLN A 85 -9.56 -8.92 0.96
CA GLN A 85 -10.66 -9.72 1.54
C GLN A 85 -11.50 -10.38 0.44
#